data_AF-A0AA90GZK2-F1
#
_entry.id   AF-A0AA90GZK2-F1
#
_cell.length_a   1.000
_cell.length_b   1.000
_cell.length_c   1.000
_cell.angle_alpha   90.00
_cell.angle_beta   90.00
_cell.angle_gamma   90.00
#
_symmetry.space_group_name_H-M   'P 1'
#
loop_
_entity.id
_entity.type
_entity.pdbx_description
1 polymer ?
#
loop_
_entity_poly.entity_id
_entity_poly.type
_entity_poly.pdbx_seq_one_letter_code
_entity_poly.pdbx_strand_id
1 'polypeptide(L)'
;MDERTVRLNELAQGLRPLEQGVDWFEGLGADEQFEVLRDLSGFCTQARATVEDGPESVRLAGIRPTHTPAVLIVRGQLPGQLQKIINLPQNERVKAFRLLVALLRVADKRRRELFCAGGCTHTWHQFVAGPDTEAATA
;
A
#
# COMPACT_ATOMS: atom_id res chain seq x y z
N MET A 1 -13.63 7.67 8.97
CA MET A 1 -13.09 6.74 7.95
C MET A 1 -13.98 5.52 7.97
N ASP A 2 -14.40 5.03 6.80
CA ASP A 2 -15.12 3.76 6.69
C ASP A 2 -14.20 2.56 6.99
N GLU A 3 -14.78 1.37 7.13
CA GLU A 3 -14.07 0.15 7.51
C GLU A 3 -12.96 -0.24 6.51
N ARG A 4 -13.19 -0.08 5.21
CA ARG A 4 -12.21 -0.38 4.17
C ARG A 4 -11.01 0.55 4.30
N THR A 5 -11.26 1.85 4.45
CA THR A 5 -10.21 2.85 4.62
C THR A 5 -9.36 2.56 5.86
N VAL A 6 -9.98 2.19 6.98
CA VAL A 6 -9.25 1.81 8.21
C VAL A 6 -8.35 0.60 7.94
N ARG A 7 -8.87 -0.47 7.33
CA ARG A 7 -8.11 -1.68 7.02
C ARG A 7 -6.92 -1.40 6.11
N LEU A 8 -7.10 -0.61 5.06
CA LEU A 8 -6.01 -0.24 4.14
C LEU A 8 -4.92 0.58 4.83
N ASN A 9 -5.32 1.46 5.76
CA ASN A 9 -4.38 2.21 6.57
C ASN A 9 -3.60 1.32 7.56
N GLU A 10 -4.26 0.37 8.23
CA GLU A 10 -3.61 -0.62 9.10
C GLU A 10 -2.58 -1.45 8.34
N LEU A 11 -2.91 -1.90 7.13
CA LEU A 11 -1.99 -2.64 6.26
C LEU A 11 -0.76 -1.80 5.89
N ALA A 12 -0.96 -0.55 5.46
CA ALA A 12 0.13 0.34 5.10
C ALA A 12 1.04 0.67 6.30
N GLN A 13 0.48 0.77 7.50
CA GLN A 13 1.25 1.02 8.71
C GLN A 13 1.86 -0.25 9.32
N GLY A 14 1.54 -1.42 8.79
CA GLY A 14 2.01 -2.70 9.31
C GLY A 14 1.34 -3.11 10.63
N LEU A 15 0.23 -2.47 11.01
CA LEU A 15 -0.61 -2.84 12.15
C LEU A 15 -1.42 -4.11 11.86
N ARG A 16 -1.70 -4.36 10.58
CA ARG A 16 -2.29 -5.60 10.08
C ARG A 16 -1.28 -6.32 9.18
N PRO A 17 -1.09 -7.64 9.32
CA PRO A 17 -0.24 -8.41 8.41
C PRO A 17 -0.71 -8.35 6.97
N LEU A 18 0.22 -8.24 6.02
CA LEU A 18 -0.09 -8.18 4.58
C LEU A 18 -0.89 -9.40 4.11
N GLU A 19 -0.55 -10.60 4.58
CA GLU A 19 -1.25 -11.83 4.18
C GLU A 19 -2.73 -11.80 4.56
N GLN A 20 -3.09 -11.30 5.75
CA GLN A 20 -4.51 -11.11 6.11
C GLN A 20 -5.21 -10.10 5.20
N GLY A 21 -4.48 -9.10 4.70
CA GLY A 21 -5.00 -8.17 3.70
C GLY A 21 -5.21 -8.83 2.35
N VAL A 22 -4.32 -9.75 1.96
CA VAL A 22 -4.42 -10.51 0.71
C VAL A 22 -5.59 -11.47 0.75
N ASP A 23 -5.73 -12.25 1.83
CA ASP A 23 -6.87 -13.17 2.02
C ASP A 23 -8.20 -12.41 1.94
N TRP A 24 -8.27 -11.25 2.61
CA TRP A 24 -9.44 -10.38 2.54
C TRP A 24 -9.71 -9.88 1.12
N PHE A 25 -8.67 -9.41 0.41
CA PHE A 25 -8.80 -8.89 -0.95
C PHE A 25 -9.22 -9.97 -1.95
N GLU A 26 -8.67 -11.18 -1.84
CA GLU A 26 -9.00 -12.32 -2.69
C GLU A 26 -10.46 -12.78 -2.52
N GLY A 27 -11.02 -12.62 -1.32
CA GLY A 27 -12.43 -12.92 -1.04
C GLY A 27 -13.45 -11.93 -1.62
N LEU A 28 -13.00 -10.79 -2.16
CA LEU A 28 -13.87 -9.76 -2.75
C LEU A 28 -14.30 -10.10 -4.18
N GLY A 29 -15.45 -9.56 -4.60
CA GLY A 29 -15.86 -9.58 -6.00
C GLY A 29 -14.93 -8.76 -6.90
N ALA A 30 -14.96 -9.01 -8.21
CA ALA A 30 -14.08 -8.31 -9.15
C ALA A 30 -14.27 -6.78 -9.13
N ASP A 31 -15.49 -6.28 -9.04
CA ASP A 31 -15.74 -4.83 -8.98
C ASP A 31 -15.20 -4.25 -7.67
N GLU A 32 -15.40 -4.94 -6.55
CA GLU A 32 -14.88 -4.51 -5.24
C GLU A 32 -13.35 -4.51 -5.18
N GLN A 33 -12.69 -5.50 -5.80
CA GLN A 33 -11.24 -5.51 -5.91
C GLN A 33 -10.73 -4.31 -6.72
N PHE A 34 -11.41 -3.94 -7.80
CA PHE A 34 -11.06 -2.76 -8.56
C PHE A 34 -11.20 -1.48 -7.72
N GLU A 35 -12.30 -1.35 -6.97
CA GLU A 35 -12.51 -0.22 -6.07
C GLU A 35 -11.42 -0.12 -5.00
N VAL A 36 -11.02 -1.24 -4.40
CA VAL A 36 -9.90 -1.27 -3.44
C VAL A 36 -8.58 -0.82 -4.07
N LEU A 37 -8.26 -1.26 -5.28
CA LEU A 37 -7.06 -0.82 -5.99
C LEU A 37 -7.12 0.67 -6.33
N ARG A 38 -8.29 1.17 -6.71
CA ARG A 38 -8.55 2.60 -6.98
C ARG A 38 -8.35 3.44 -5.72
N ASP A 39 -8.88 3.00 -4.59
CA ASP A 39 -8.72 3.65 -3.28
C ASP A 39 -7.24 3.70 -2.88
N LEU A 40 -6.52 2.57 -2.97
CA LEU A 40 -5.08 2.49 -2.69
C LEU A 40 -4.25 3.41 -3.57
N SER A 41 -4.54 3.48 -4.88
CA SER A 41 -3.90 4.42 -5.81
C SER A 41 -4.12 5.87 -5.39
N GLY A 42 -5.35 6.20 -4.97
CA GLY A 42 -5.69 7.51 -4.42
C GLY A 42 -4.88 7.83 -3.15
N PHE A 43 -4.76 6.88 -2.23
CA PHE A 43 -3.97 7.04 -1.01
C PHE A 43 -2.48 7.22 -1.29
N CYS A 44 -1.92 6.47 -2.25
CA CYS A 44 -0.52 6.66 -2.68
C CYS A 44 -0.29 8.09 -3.19
N THR A 45 -1.25 8.62 -3.96
CA THR A 45 -1.19 10.00 -4.46
C THR A 45 -1.25 11.01 -3.31
N GLN A 46 -2.15 10.82 -2.34
CA GLN A 46 -2.28 11.68 -1.16
C GLN A 46 -1.04 11.63 -0.25
N ALA A 47 -0.42 10.45 -0.12
CA ALA A 47 0.86 10.26 0.56
C ALA A 47 2.05 10.87 -0.18
N ARG A 48 1.83 11.42 -1.39
CA ARG A 48 2.85 12.00 -2.27
C ARG A 48 3.89 10.97 -2.70
N ALA A 49 3.44 9.77 -3.03
CA ALA A 49 4.31 8.73 -3.61
C ALA A 49 5.08 9.28 -4.82
N THR A 50 6.33 8.85 -4.96
CA THR A 50 7.21 9.22 -6.08
C THR A 50 7.81 7.98 -6.74
N VAL A 51 8.48 8.16 -7.88
CA VAL A 51 9.09 7.05 -8.63
C VAL A 51 10.21 6.38 -7.82
N GLU A 52 10.89 7.15 -6.98
CA GLU A 52 11.96 6.70 -6.09
C GLU A 52 11.45 5.72 -5.01
N ASP A 53 10.17 5.79 -4.64
CA ASP A 53 9.56 4.84 -3.71
C ASP A 53 9.36 3.45 -4.36
N GLY A 54 9.38 3.37 -5.69
CA GLY A 54 9.04 2.17 -6.47
C GLY A 54 9.90 0.93 -6.17
N PRO A 55 11.24 0.99 -6.27
CA PRO A 55 12.10 -0.18 -6.04
C PRO A 55 11.93 -0.80 -4.65
N GLU A 56 11.85 0.03 -3.60
CA GLU A 56 11.63 -0.45 -2.24
C GLU A 56 10.23 -1.05 -2.07
N SER A 57 9.23 -0.46 -2.72
CA SER A 57 7.85 -1.00 -2.72
C SER A 57 7.78 -2.37 -3.35
N VAL A 58 8.49 -2.61 -4.46
CA VAL A 58 8.57 -3.94 -5.09
C VAL A 58 9.20 -4.96 -4.15
N ARG A 59 10.29 -4.58 -3.46
CA ARG A 59 10.97 -5.44 -2.48
C ARG A 59 10.04 -5.80 -1.32
N LEU A 60 9.37 -4.82 -0.73
CA LEU A 60 8.46 -5.00 0.41
C LEU A 60 7.19 -5.77 0.04
N ALA A 61 6.69 -5.64 -1.19
CA ALA A 61 5.53 -6.39 -1.68
C ALA A 61 5.80 -7.90 -1.85
N GLY A 62 7.07 -8.31 -1.88
CA GLY A 62 7.47 -9.71 -2.08
C GLY A 62 7.15 -10.23 -3.48
N ILE A 63 7.03 -9.33 -4.48
CA ILE A 63 6.75 -9.70 -5.87
C ILE A 63 8.03 -9.71 -6.71
N ARG A 64 8.04 -10.53 -7.76
CA ARG A 64 9.17 -10.56 -8.70
C ARG A 64 9.25 -9.22 -9.44
N PRO A 65 10.45 -8.63 -9.64
CA PRO A 65 10.63 -7.41 -10.43
C PRO A 65 10.13 -7.52 -11.88
N THR A 66 10.00 -8.73 -12.40
CA THR A 66 9.49 -9.02 -13.75
C THR A 66 7.97 -9.05 -13.83
N HIS A 67 7.24 -9.05 -12.71
CA HIS A 67 5.79 -8.94 -12.74
C HIS A 67 5.36 -7.56 -13.27
N THR A 68 4.28 -7.55 -14.05
CA THR A 68 3.77 -6.34 -14.72
C THR A 68 3.65 -5.13 -13.79
N PRO A 69 3.01 -5.21 -12.60
CA PRO A 69 2.91 -4.04 -11.72
C PRO A 69 4.27 -3.54 -11.22
N ALA A 70 5.24 -4.44 -10.98
CA ALA A 70 6.60 -4.07 -10.58
C ALA A 70 7.36 -3.35 -11.70
N VAL A 71 7.17 -3.78 -12.96
CA VAL A 71 7.78 -3.10 -14.11
C VAL A 71 7.17 -1.72 -14.32
N LEU A 72 5.85 -1.56 -14.13
CA LEU A 72 5.17 -0.29 -14.32
C LEU A 72 5.58 0.74 -13.26
N ILE A 73 5.66 0.36 -11.98
CA ILE A 73 5.90 1.31 -10.88
C ILE A 73 7.28 1.97 -10.93
N VAL A 74 8.28 1.27 -11.48
CA VAL A 74 9.67 1.77 -11.57
C VAL A 74 9.95 2.55 -12.86
N ARG A 75 8.94 2.82 -13.68
CA ARG A 75 9.11 3.44 -15.01
C ARG A 75 8.26 4.70 -15.17
N GLY A 76 8.82 5.74 -15.77
CA GLY A 76 8.05 6.88 -16.28
C GLY A 76 7.33 7.69 -15.18
N GLN A 77 6.20 8.29 -15.52
CA GLN A 77 5.44 9.19 -14.64
C GLN A 77 4.47 8.39 -13.77
N LEU A 78 4.70 8.40 -12.44
CA LEU A 78 3.97 7.59 -11.47
C LEU A 78 2.43 7.70 -11.59
N PRO A 79 1.81 8.89 -11.73
CA PRO A 79 0.34 8.98 -11.84
C PRO A 79 -0.23 8.17 -13.01
N GLY A 80 0.45 8.20 -14.16
CA GLY A 80 0.04 7.41 -15.33
C GLY A 80 0.25 5.91 -15.14
N GLN A 81 1.23 5.50 -14.33
CA GLN A 81 1.48 4.09 -14.03
C GLN A 81 0.49 3.54 -13.01
N LEU A 82 0.10 4.32 -11.99
CA LEU A 82 -0.94 3.94 -11.05
C LEU A 82 -2.24 3.61 -11.79
N GLN A 83 -2.63 4.44 -12.77
CA GLN A 83 -3.80 4.17 -13.60
C GLN A 83 -3.69 2.87 -14.40
N LYS A 84 -2.52 2.54 -14.93
CA LYS A 84 -2.32 1.26 -15.62
C LYS A 84 -2.36 0.08 -14.66
N ILE A 85 -1.78 0.22 -13.46
CA ILE A 85 -1.73 -0.82 -12.43
C ILE A 85 -3.14 -1.20 -11.97
N ILE A 86 -4.01 -0.23 -11.68
CA ILE A 86 -5.38 -0.54 -11.23
C ILE A 86 -6.25 -1.18 -12.32
N ASN A 87 -5.90 -0.98 -13.59
CA ASN A 87 -6.60 -1.54 -14.76
C ASN A 87 -5.97 -2.85 -15.27
N LEU A 88 -5.01 -3.44 -14.54
CA LEU A 88 -4.45 -4.73 -14.89
C LEU A 88 -5.51 -5.85 -14.84
N PRO A 89 -5.35 -6.91 -15.66
CA PRO A 89 -6.28 -8.03 -15.68
C PRO A 89 -6.36 -8.73 -14.32
N GLN A 90 -7.47 -9.45 -14.09
CA GLN A 90 -7.82 -10.09 -12.82
C GLN A 90 -6.68 -10.89 -12.19
N ASN A 91 -5.92 -11.65 -12.99
CA ASN A 91 -4.81 -12.50 -12.54
C ASN A 91 -3.58 -11.71 -12.03
N GLU A 92 -3.53 -10.40 -12.23
CA GLU A 92 -2.47 -9.53 -11.73
C GLU A 92 -2.90 -8.71 -10.50
N ARG A 93 -4.20 -8.72 -10.14
CA ARG A 93 -4.74 -7.82 -9.10
C ARG A 93 -4.16 -8.07 -7.71
N VAL A 94 -3.89 -9.31 -7.34
CA VAL A 94 -3.24 -9.62 -6.05
C VAL A 94 -1.83 -9.02 -5.99
N LYS A 95 -1.08 -9.09 -7.11
CA LYS A 95 0.25 -8.49 -7.20
C LYS A 95 0.18 -6.96 -7.15
N ALA A 96 -0.80 -6.38 -7.83
CA ALA A 96 -1.07 -4.94 -7.78
C ALA A 96 -1.44 -4.50 -6.35
N PHE A 97 -2.28 -5.26 -5.66
CA PHE A 97 -2.67 -4.99 -4.27
C PHE A 97 -1.46 -4.98 -3.35
N ARG A 98 -0.65 -6.06 -3.36
CA ARG A 98 0.59 -6.15 -2.56
C ARG A 98 1.52 -4.97 -2.83
N LEU A 99 1.67 -4.60 -4.11
CA LEU A 99 2.51 -3.47 -4.51
C LEU A 99 1.98 -2.13 -4.01
N LEU A 100 0.69 -1.84 -4.19
CA LEU A 100 0.12 -0.55 -3.81
C LEU A 100 0.07 -0.36 -2.28
N VAL A 101 -0.15 -1.43 -1.50
CA VAL A 101 -0.01 -1.38 -0.04
C VAL A 101 1.44 -1.05 0.35
N ALA A 102 2.43 -1.71 -0.27
CA ALA A 102 3.83 -1.43 -0.02
C ALA A 102 4.23 -0.01 -0.43
N LEU A 103 3.73 0.49 -1.56
CA LEU A 103 3.95 1.86 -2.02
C LEU A 103 3.38 2.88 -1.05
N LEU A 104 2.15 2.68 -0.60
CA LEU A 104 1.53 3.53 0.40
C LEU A 104 2.37 3.56 1.68
N ARG A 105 2.85 2.41 2.13
CA ARG A 105 3.74 2.30 3.30
C ARG A 105 5.02 3.12 3.15
N VAL A 106 5.72 2.98 2.02
CA VAL A 106 6.98 3.69 1.76
C VAL A 106 6.73 5.21 1.68
N ALA A 107 5.75 5.62 0.88
CA ALA A 107 5.42 7.03 0.69
C ALA A 107 4.95 7.71 1.99
N ASP A 108 4.08 7.04 2.76
CA ASP A 108 3.57 7.56 4.02
C ASP A 108 4.66 7.64 5.10
N LYS A 109 5.55 6.64 5.18
CA LYS A 109 6.72 6.69 6.07
C LYS A 109 7.61 7.89 5.74
N ARG A 110 7.99 8.06 4.46
CA ARG A 110 8.78 9.21 4.01
C ARG A 110 8.08 10.53 4.30
N ARG A 111 6.78 10.62 4.07
CA ARG A 111 5.97 11.81 4.40
C ARG A 111 6.03 12.11 5.90
N ARG A 112 5.91 11.11 6.78
CA ARG A 112 5.98 11.31 8.23
C ARG A 112 7.33 11.83 8.68
N GLU A 113 8.41 11.23 8.16
CA GLU A 113 9.77 11.63 8.48
C GLU A 113 10.08 13.08 8.05
N LEU A 114 9.57 13.51 6.89
CA LEU A 114 9.84 14.85 6.35
C LEU A 114 8.90 15.95 6.88
N PHE A 115 7.63 15.64 7.10
CA PHE A 115 6.60 16.66 7.32
C PHE A 115 5.86 16.53 8.65
N CYS A 116 6.09 15.46 9.42
CA CYS A 116 5.35 15.18 10.66
C CYS A 116 6.25 14.94 11.88
N ALA A 117 7.56 15.19 11.76
CA ALA A 117 8.54 14.97 12.83
C ALA A 117 8.29 15.85 14.08
N GLY A 118 7.60 16.99 13.94
CA GLY A 118 7.22 17.88 15.05
C GLY A 118 5.88 17.57 15.70
N GLY A 119 5.27 16.41 15.39
CA GLY A 119 3.90 16.07 15.76
C GLY A 119 2.94 16.16 14.57
N CYS A 120 1.87 15.37 14.63
CA CYS A 120 0.93 15.23 13.53
C CYS A 120 -0.52 15.24 14.03
N THR A 121 -1.39 16.01 13.37
CA THR A 121 -2.84 16.07 13.66
C THR A 121 -3.69 15.20 12.73
N HIS A 122 -3.05 14.46 11.80
CA HIS A 122 -3.77 13.59 10.89
C HIS A 122 -4.37 12.39 11.66
N THR A 123 -5.67 12.20 11.53
CA THR A 123 -6.41 11.12 12.23
C THR A 123 -5.91 9.73 11.84
N TRP A 124 -5.39 9.54 10.63
CA TRP A 124 -4.83 8.26 10.19
C TRP A 124 -3.45 7.96 10.77
N HIS A 125 -2.75 8.91 11.40
CA HIS A 125 -1.48 8.67 12.11
C HIS A 125 -1.66 8.44 13.61
N GLN A 126 -2.90 8.48 14.12
CA GLN A 126 -3.22 8.32 15.54
C GLN A 126 -3.52 6.88 15.94
N PHE A 127 -3.40 5.92 15.01
CA PHE A 127 -3.51 4.50 15.34
C PHE A 127 -2.23 4.06 16.08
N VAL A 128 -2.37 3.74 17.36
CA VAL A 128 -1.29 3.13 18.14
C VAL A 128 -1.31 1.63 17.86
N ALA A 129 -0.15 1.03 17.57
CA ALA A 129 -0.05 -0.42 17.60
C ALA A 129 -0.41 -0.89 19.01
N GLY A 130 -1.37 -1.81 19.13
CA GLY A 130 -1.60 -2.52 20.38
C GLY A 130 -0.31 -3.22 20.83
N PRO A 131 -0.09 -3.40 22.14
CA PRO A 131 1.14 -3.97 22.67
C PRO A 131 1.20 -5.48 22.43
N ASP A 132 1.48 -5.92 21.20
CA ASP A 132 1.65 -7.34 20.88
C ASP A 132 2.78 -7.54 19.84
N THR A 133 3.98 -6.99 20.09
CA THR A 133 5.18 -7.35 19.29
C THR A 133 6.47 -7.41 20.12
N GLU A 134 6.38 -7.86 21.38
CA GLU A 134 7.56 -8.22 22.18
C GLU A 134 7.34 -9.56 22.88
N ALA A 135 7.30 -10.64 22.11
CA ALA A 135 7.51 -12.00 22.64
C ALA A 135 7.88 -12.99 21.52
N ALA A 136 8.95 -12.72 20.78
CA ALA A 136 9.60 -13.73 19.94
C ALA A 136 11.05 -13.34 19.62
N THR A 137 11.87 -13.13 20.64
CA THR A 137 13.33 -13.28 20.50
C THR A 137 13.90 -13.93 21.76
N ALA A 138 14.43 -15.13 21.54
CA ALA A 138 15.44 -15.89 22.29
C ALA A 138 15.21 -16.19 23.78
#